data_AF-A0A7V9BVZ5-F1
#
_entry.id   AF-A0A7V9BVZ5-F1
#
_cell.length_a   1.000
_cell.length_b   1.000
_cell.length_c   1.000
_cell.angle_alpha   90.00
_cell.angle_beta   90.00
_cell.angle_gamma   90.00
#
_symmetry.space_group_name_H-M   'P 1'
#
loop_
_entity.id
_entity.type
_entity.pdbx_description
1 polymer ?
#
loop_
_entity_poly.entity_id
_entity_poly.type
_entity_poly.pdbx_seq_one_letter_code
_entity_poly.pdbx_strand_id
1 'polypeptide(L)'
;MTNTTYGALDVEPVSHWAPFDVRRPLIYDLAGARLDRLNALREPLTGVELGAYDRRILDWLANWDTPTIGTIASLLHRARVAGGAR
;
A
#
# COMPACT_ATOMS: atom_id res chain seq x y z
N MET A 1 -18.29 28.01 -11.78
CA MET A 1 -17.45 27.52 -10.67
C MET A 1 -17.63 26.02 -10.58
N THR A 2 -16.71 25.26 -11.16
CA THR A 2 -16.75 23.80 -11.20
C THR A 2 -16.37 23.25 -9.83
N ASN A 3 -17.38 22.71 -9.14
CA ASN A 3 -17.24 22.00 -7.88
C ASN A 3 -16.44 20.71 -8.14
N THR A 4 -15.13 20.78 -7.93
CA THR A 4 -14.25 19.61 -7.98
C THR A 4 -14.51 18.83 -6.70
N THR A 5 -15.34 17.80 -6.80
CA THR A 5 -15.72 16.95 -5.68
C THR A 5 -14.50 16.19 -5.18
N TYR A 6 -13.81 16.71 -4.15
CA TYR A 6 -12.70 16.06 -3.44
C TYR A 6 -13.12 14.84 -2.58
N GLY A 7 -14.27 14.21 -2.89
CA GLY A 7 -14.91 13.18 -2.07
C GLY A 7 -14.15 11.86 -1.94
N ALA A 8 -12.93 11.75 -2.47
CA ALA A 8 -12.06 10.58 -2.38
C ALA A 8 -10.70 10.87 -1.68
N LEU A 9 -10.44 12.11 -1.24
CA LEU A 9 -9.19 12.43 -0.53
C LEU A 9 -9.33 12.43 1.00
N ASP A 10 -10.54 12.66 1.51
CA ASP A 10 -10.85 12.64 2.95
C ASP A 10 -11.18 11.23 3.47
N VAL A 11 -11.31 10.25 2.57
CA VAL A 11 -11.49 8.83 2.88
C VAL A 11 -10.22 8.10 2.48
N GLU A 12 -9.52 7.52 3.45
CA GLU A 12 -8.29 6.78 3.17
C GLU A 12 -8.56 5.61 2.21
N PRO A 13 -7.76 5.43 1.13
CA PRO A 13 -7.87 4.25 0.29
C PRO A 13 -7.47 3.02 1.11
N VAL A 14 -8.46 2.23 1.48
CA VAL A 14 -8.28 0.97 2.22
C VAL A 14 -7.81 -0.08 1.22
N SER A 15 -6.54 -0.47 1.27
CA SER A 15 -6.11 -1.64 0.49
C SER A 15 -6.78 -2.90 1.05
N HIS A 16 -6.97 -3.92 0.22
CA HIS A 16 -7.63 -5.15 0.66
C HIS A 16 -6.71 -6.01 1.55
N TRP A 17 -5.40 -5.78 1.49
CA TRP A 17 -4.38 -6.49 2.27
C TRP A 17 -3.90 -5.63 3.44
N ALA A 18 -3.60 -6.27 4.56
CA ALA A 18 -3.23 -5.55 5.76
C ALA A 18 -1.82 -4.90 5.69
N PRO A 19 -1.75 -3.59 5.88
CA PRO A 19 -0.96 -2.97 6.92
C PRO A 19 -1.88 -2.22 7.90
N PHE A 20 -3.20 -2.43 7.84
CA PHE A 20 -4.18 -1.79 8.72
C PHE A 20 -5.00 -2.80 9.52
N ASP A 21 -4.74 -4.10 9.35
CA ASP A 21 -5.42 -5.13 10.12
C ASP A 21 -4.97 -5.09 11.58
N VAL A 22 -5.99 -5.11 12.45
CA VAL A 22 -5.95 -5.10 13.91
C VAL A 22 -5.41 -6.42 14.48
N ARG A 23 -5.04 -7.38 13.63
CA ARG A 23 -4.19 -8.52 14.00
C ARG A 23 -2.95 -7.99 14.72
N ARG A 24 -3.03 -7.90 16.06
CA ARG A 24 -1.84 -8.03 16.90
C ARG A 24 -1.21 -9.32 16.41
N PRO A 25 0.02 -9.28 15.85
CA PRO A 25 0.72 -10.52 15.60
C PRO A 25 0.68 -11.28 16.92
N LEU A 26 0.06 -12.47 16.94
CA LEU A 26 0.52 -13.47 17.90
C LEU A 26 2.04 -13.49 17.66
N ILE A 27 2.83 -13.33 18.73
CA ILE A 27 4.24 -12.91 18.78
C ILE A 27 5.18 -13.63 17.77
N TYR A 28 4.68 -14.65 17.06
CA TYR A 28 5.39 -15.58 16.21
C TYR A 28 5.10 -15.45 14.68
N ASP A 29 4.09 -14.70 14.21
CA ASP A 29 3.81 -14.60 12.76
C ASP A 29 4.44 -13.37 12.07
N LEU A 30 5.76 -13.25 12.20
CA LEU A 30 6.52 -12.19 11.53
C LEU A 30 6.57 -12.38 10.00
N ALA A 31 6.54 -13.64 9.54
CA ALA A 31 6.55 -13.97 8.12
C ALA A 31 5.25 -13.57 7.43
N GLY A 32 4.09 -13.86 8.05
CA GLY A 32 2.78 -13.43 7.59
C GLY A 32 2.65 -11.91 7.60
N ALA A 33 3.10 -11.24 8.68
CA ALA A 33 3.11 -9.78 8.74
C ALA A 33 3.96 -9.13 7.63
N ARG A 34 5.13 -9.70 7.30
CA ARG A 34 5.96 -9.24 6.19
C ARG A 34 5.27 -9.47 4.83
N LEU A 35 4.64 -10.62 4.64
CA LEU A 35 3.91 -10.94 3.41
C LEU A 35 2.73 -9.99 3.20
N ASP A 36 1.96 -9.71 4.25
CA ASP A 36 0.84 -8.77 4.21
C ASP A 36 1.31 -7.36 3.82
N ARG A 37 2.41 -6.88 4.41
CA ARG A 37 3.05 -5.60 4.02
C ARG A 37 3.53 -5.59 2.57
N LEU A 38 4.14 -6.69 2.10
CA LEU A 38 4.58 -6.81 0.71
C LEU A 38 3.38 -6.77 -0.25
N ASN A 39 2.29 -7.44 0.09
CA ASN A 39 1.06 -7.44 -0.71
C ASN A 39 0.43 -6.05 -0.76
N ALA A 40 0.37 -5.34 0.38
CA ALA A 40 -0.13 -3.98 0.46
C ALA A 40 0.65 -2.99 -0.42
N LEU A 41 1.97 -3.13 -0.50
CA LEU A 41 2.80 -2.31 -1.40
C LEU A 41 2.59 -2.66 -2.88
N ARG A 42 2.31 -3.93 -3.20
CA ARG A 42 2.15 -4.40 -4.59
C ARG A 42 0.78 -4.09 -5.17
N GLU A 43 -0.26 -4.07 -4.34
CA GLU A 43 -1.64 -3.80 -4.75
C GLU A 43 -1.79 -2.51 -5.61
N PRO A 44 -1.34 -1.32 -5.16
CA PRO A 44 -1.46 -0.10 -5.97
C PRO A 44 -0.58 -0.12 -7.23
N LEU A 45 0.44 -0.97 -7.28
CA LEU A 45 1.35 -1.13 -8.42
C LEU A 45 0.87 -2.19 -9.43
N THR A 46 -0.33 -2.74 -9.25
CA THR A 46 -0.89 -3.72 -10.20
C THR A 46 -0.96 -3.13 -11.61
N GLY A 47 -0.42 -3.88 -12.58
CA GLY A 47 -0.31 -3.46 -13.98
C GLY A 47 0.91 -2.59 -14.31
N VAL A 48 1.74 -2.24 -13.33
CA VAL A 48 3.03 -1.58 -13.56
C VAL A 48 4.10 -2.65 -13.78
N GLU A 49 4.88 -2.53 -14.85
CA GLU A 49 6.05 -3.39 -15.06
C GLU A 49 7.15 -3.00 -14.06
N LEU A 50 7.44 -3.89 -13.10
CA LEU A 50 8.46 -3.67 -12.09
C LEU A 50 9.81 -4.23 -12.54
N GLY A 51 10.85 -3.40 -12.44
CA GLY A 51 12.23 -3.84 -12.63
C GLY A 51 12.74 -4.71 -11.48
N ALA A 52 13.92 -5.31 -11.66
CA ALA A 52 14.57 -6.09 -10.61
C ALA A 52 14.87 -5.26 -9.35
N TYR A 53 15.23 -3.99 -9.55
CA TYR A 53 15.51 -3.07 -8.45
C TYR A 53 14.25 -2.67 -7.68
N ASP A 54 13.14 -2.43 -8.38
CA ASP A 54 11.85 -2.12 -7.74
C ASP A 54 11.39 -3.26 -6.85
N ARG A 55 11.46 -4.51 -7.34
CA ARG A 55 11.14 -5.70 -6.53
C ARG A 55 12.00 -5.78 -5.27
N ARG A 56 13.31 -5.50 -5.40
CA ARG A 56 14.24 -5.45 -4.26
C ARG A 56 13.87 -4.35 -3.26
N ILE A 57 13.44 -3.17 -3.73
CA ILE A 57 12.97 -2.09 -2.87
C ILE A 57 11.70 -2.52 -2.13
N LEU A 58 10.72 -3.11 -2.81
CA LEU A 58 9.49 -3.58 -2.18
C LEU A 58 9.78 -4.64 -1.12
N ASP A 59 10.68 -5.59 -1.41
CA ASP A 59 11.12 -6.61 -0.45
C ASP A 59 11.85 -6.03 0.76
N TRP A 60 12.61 -4.96 0.56
CA TRP A 60 13.28 -4.23 1.64
C TRP A 60 12.29 -3.44 2.50
N LEU A 61 11.38 -2.71 1.87
CA LEU A 61 10.32 -1.94 2.54
C LEU A 61 9.41 -2.85 3.38
N ALA A 62 9.07 -4.05 2.91
CA ALA A 62 8.21 -4.98 3.65
C ALA A 62 8.73 -5.38 5.05
N ASN A 63 10.02 -5.14 5.35
CA ASN A 63 10.59 -5.37 6.68
C ASN A 63 10.36 -4.20 7.66
N TRP A 64 9.86 -3.07 7.17
CA TRP A 64 9.53 -1.91 8.01
C TRP A 64 8.23 -2.14 8.77
N ASP A 65 7.94 -1.22 9.68
CA ASP A 65 6.76 -1.25 10.51
C ASP A 65 5.48 -1.00 9.71
N THR A 66 4.38 -1.51 10.27
CA THR A 66 3.04 -1.46 9.71
C THR A 66 2.54 -0.03 9.40
N PRO A 67 2.65 0.98 10.29
CA PRO A 67 2.20 2.33 9.96
C PRO A 67 3.00 2.99 8.84
N THR A 68 4.32 2.73 8.75
CA THR A 68 5.11 3.21 7.61
C THR A 68 4.60 2.63 6.28
N ILE A 69 4.39 1.30 6.23
CA ILE A 69 3.92 0.63 5.01
C ILE A 69 2.51 1.08 4.62
N GLY A 70 1.61 1.22 5.58
CA GLY A 70 0.27 1.75 5.34
C GLY A 70 0.30 3.16 4.75
N THR A 71 1.18 4.03 5.26
CA THR A 71 1.36 5.38 4.74
C THR A 71 1.83 5.37 3.28
N ILE A 72 2.84 4.56 2.95
CA ILE A 72 3.38 4.44 1.58
C ILE A 72 2.32 3.87 0.62
N ALA A 73 1.65 2.77 1.00
CA ALA A 73 0.60 2.16 0.18
C ALA A 73 -0.54 3.15 -0.11
N SER A 74 -0.98 3.92 0.89
CA SER A 74 -1.99 4.97 0.73
C SER A 74 -1.55 6.07 -0.23
N LEU A 75 -0.28 6.49 -0.19
CA LEU A 75 0.26 7.47 -1.14
C LEU A 75 0.30 6.91 -2.57
N LEU A 76 0.69 5.64 -2.75
CA LEU A 76 0.72 4.99 -4.06
C LEU A 76 -0.69 4.85 -4.66
N HIS A 77 -1.70 4.49 -3.85
CA HIS A 77 -3.10 4.48 -4.29
C HIS A 77 -3.55 5.86 -4.76
N ARG A 78 -3.27 6.92 -4.00
CA ARG A 78 -3.62 8.30 -4.40
C ARG A 78 -2.89 8.74 -5.66
N ALA A 79 -1.60 8.41 -5.78
CA ALA A 79 -0.82 8.71 -6.98
C ALA A 79 -1.40 8.00 -8.21
N ARG A 80 -1.86 6.75 -8.07
CA ARG A 80 -2.54 6.01 -9.15
C ARG A 80 -3.85 6.68 -9.57
N VAL A 81 -4.68 7.07 -8.60
CA VAL A 81 -5.95 7.76 -8.87
C VAL A 81 -5.68 9.09 -9.59
N ALA A 82 -4.72 9.88 -9.11
CA ALA A 82 -4.34 11.16 -9.70
C ALA A 82 -3.69 11.02 -11.09
N GLY A 83 -2.91 9.95 -11.30
CA GLY A 83 -2.25 9.63 -12.57
C GLY A 83 -3.19 9.11 -13.66
N GLY A 84 -4.47 8.90 -13.34
CA GLY A 84 -5.47 8.41 -14.28
C GLY A 84 -5.38 6.91 -14.45
N ALA A 85 -6.09 6.17 -13.59
CA ALA A 85 -6.65 4.90 -13.99
C ALA A 85 -7.49 5.11 -15.27
N ARG A 86 -6.85 4.89 -16.43
CA ARG A 86 -7.47 4.53 -17.71
C ARG A 86 -7.26 3.04 -17.91
#